data_AF-A0A938EAA9-F1
#
_entry.id   AF-A0A938EAA9-F1
#
_cell.length_a   1.000
_cell.length_b   1.000
_cell.length_c   1.000
_cell.angle_alpha   90.00
_cell.angle_beta   90.00
_cell.angle_gamma   90.00
#
_symmetry.space_group_name_H-M   'P 1'
#
loop_
_entity.id
_entity.type
_entity.pdbx_description
1 polymer ?
#
loop_
_entity_poly.entity_id
_entity_poly.type
_entity_poly.pdbx_seq_one_letter_code
_entity_poly.pdbx_strand_id
1 'polypeptide(L)'
;PPGSRSDAIRASPFREEIEQEWHNMLAHQLPHLPPFASFWTELDGVFTWLQGKERAASLRRAELGDLDPTWTAPKAMVSWRRGIPLELLRFAGANRLKVEINYRAEQGRRGPRTVEPYSLRQSRDGNTLLIVVNDRGQVRSYRVDRVAGIRITDQPFRPRYLVEF
;
A
#
# COMPACT_ATOMS: atom_id res chain seq x y z
N PRO A 1 6.12 -22.42 -29.98
CA PRO A 1 4.70 -22.25 -29.61
C PRO A 1 4.58 -21.66 -28.19
N PRO A 2 4.30 -20.36 -28.01
CA PRO A 2 4.40 -19.79 -26.68
C PRO A 2 3.04 -19.88 -26.00
N GLY A 3 2.84 -20.94 -25.21
CA GLY A 3 2.14 -20.73 -23.94
C GLY A 3 2.97 -19.72 -23.16
N SER A 4 2.36 -18.62 -22.73
CA SER A 4 3.06 -17.57 -22.00
C SER A 4 3.76 -18.19 -20.78
N ARG A 5 4.89 -17.66 -20.33
CA ARG A 5 5.51 -18.09 -19.05
C ARG A 5 4.50 -18.03 -17.88
N SER A 6 3.48 -17.17 -17.99
CA SER A 6 2.30 -17.15 -17.11
C SER A 6 1.55 -18.48 -17.11
N ASP A 7 1.24 -19.04 -18.30
CA ASP A 7 0.48 -20.27 -18.44
C ASP A 7 1.23 -21.45 -17.83
N ALA A 8 2.56 -21.48 -18.01
CA ALA A 8 3.42 -22.51 -17.41
C ALA A 8 3.43 -22.46 -15.88
N ILE A 9 3.48 -21.27 -15.26
CA ILE A 9 3.41 -21.14 -13.80
C ILE A 9 2.00 -21.47 -13.28
N ARG A 10 0.95 -21.07 -14.01
CA ARG A 10 -0.44 -21.37 -13.66
C ARG A 10 -0.77 -22.87 -13.71
N ALA A 11 -0.17 -23.58 -14.66
CA ALA A 11 -0.29 -25.02 -14.82
C ALA A 11 0.77 -25.82 -14.02
N SER A 12 1.59 -25.14 -13.23
CA SER A 12 2.62 -25.81 -12.43
C SER A 12 1.99 -26.80 -11.45
N PRO A 13 2.48 -28.05 -11.37
CA PRO A 13 2.00 -29.02 -10.37
C PRO A 13 2.29 -28.57 -8.94
N PHE A 14 3.25 -27.64 -8.74
CA PHE A 14 3.62 -27.11 -7.43
C PHE A 14 2.69 -25.99 -6.94
N ARG A 15 1.66 -25.59 -7.71
CA ARG A 15 0.79 -24.48 -7.34
C ARG A 15 0.07 -24.71 -6.01
N GLU A 16 -0.52 -25.89 -5.84
CA GLU A 16 -1.28 -26.22 -4.63
C GLU A 16 -0.38 -26.26 -3.39
N GLU A 17 0.82 -26.83 -3.54
CA GLU A 17 1.83 -26.86 -2.48
C GLU A 17 2.25 -25.43 -2.08
N ILE A 18 2.53 -24.55 -3.05
CA ILE A 18 2.89 -23.15 -2.78
C ILE A 18 1.75 -22.42 -2.06
N GLU A 19 0.50 -22.64 -2.45
CA GLU A 19 -0.66 -22.00 -1.82
C GLU A 19 -0.86 -22.49 -0.37
N GLN A 20 -0.65 -23.79 -0.11
CA GLN A 20 -0.72 -24.38 1.22
C GLN A 20 0.42 -23.88 2.14
N GLU A 21 1.64 -23.83 1.60
CA GLU A 21 2.82 -23.42 2.37
C GLU A 21 2.98 -21.89 2.47
N TRP A 22 2.19 -21.11 1.71
CA TRP A 22 2.24 -19.65 1.71
C TRP A 22 2.23 -19.05 3.12
N HIS A 23 1.32 -19.54 3.96
CA HIS A 23 1.22 -19.09 5.34
C HIS A 23 2.42 -19.52 6.17
N ASN A 24 2.74 -20.81 6.14
CA ASN A 24 3.82 -21.39 6.94
C ASN A 24 5.18 -20.73 6.65
N MET A 25 5.46 -20.44 5.37
CA MET A 25 6.74 -19.88 4.93
C MET A 25 6.89 -18.40 5.26
N LEU A 26 5.80 -17.60 5.19
CA LEU A 26 5.91 -16.14 5.14
C LEU A 26 5.19 -15.40 6.28
N ALA A 27 4.25 -16.02 7.00
CA ALA A 27 3.46 -15.34 8.02
C ALA A 27 4.32 -14.74 9.15
N HIS A 28 5.39 -15.43 9.54
CA HIS A 28 6.31 -14.97 10.58
C HIS A 28 7.34 -13.94 10.10
N GLN A 29 7.47 -13.76 8.79
CA GLN A 29 8.47 -12.87 8.17
C GLN A 29 7.90 -11.50 7.80
N LEU A 30 6.57 -11.38 7.70
CA LEU A 30 5.89 -10.18 7.23
C LEU A 30 5.06 -9.54 8.34
N PRO A 31 4.99 -8.20 8.43
CA PRO A 31 4.05 -7.51 9.30
C PRO A 31 2.59 -7.90 9.07
N HIS A 32 2.27 -8.29 7.84
CA HIS A 32 0.96 -8.78 7.42
C HIS A 32 1.13 -9.60 6.14
N LEU A 33 0.71 -10.86 6.15
CA LEU A 33 0.80 -11.72 4.96
C LEU A 33 -0.33 -11.36 3.97
N PRO A 34 -0.03 -10.88 2.75
CA PRO A 34 -1.07 -10.63 1.76
C PRO A 34 -1.75 -11.95 1.34
N PRO A 35 -3.04 -11.92 0.92
CA PRO A 35 -3.70 -13.12 0.41
C PRO A 35 -2.99 -13.68 -0.82
N PHE A 36 -2.76 -15.00 -0.86
CA PHE A 36 -2.07 -15.68 -1.96
C PHE A 36 -2.68 -15.31 -3.32
N ALA A 37 -4.02 -15.34 -3.44
CA ALA A 37 -4.72 -15.00 -4.67
C ALA A 37 -4.41 -13.59 -5.19
N SER A 38 -4.18 -12.62 -4.30
CA SER A 38 -3.81 -11.25 -4.69
C SER A 38 -2.42 -11.23 -5.34
N PHE A 39 -1.45 -11.89 -4.73
CA PHE A 39 -0.10 -12.04 -5.31
C PHE A 39 -0.13 -12.82 -6.63
N TRP A 40 -0.82 -13.96 -6.65
CA TRP A 40 -0.88 -14.86 -7.80
C TRP A 40 -1.54 -14.23 -9.04
N THR A 41 -2.51 -13.33 -8.84
CA THR A 41 -3.18 -12.63 -9.94
C THR A 41 -2.27 -11.57 -10.59
N GLU A 42 -1.40 -10.92 -9.81
CA GLU A 42 -0.50 -9.89 -10.33
C GLU A 42 0.62 -10.44 -11.24
N LEU A 43 0.93 -11.74 -11.14
CA LEU A 43 1.98 -12.38 -11.95
C LEU A 43 1.73 -12.25 -13.46
N ASP A 44 0.47 -12.26 -13.93
CA ASP A 44 0.18 -12.09 -15.36
C ASP A 44 0.64 -10.75 -15.89
N GLY A 45 0.37 -9.68 -15.14
CA GLY A 45 0.83 -8.33 -15.49
C GLY A 45 2.35 -8.25 -15.49
N VAL A 46 3.01 -8.88 -14.50
CA VAL A 46 4.48 -8.92 -14.44
C VAL A 46 5.07 -9.64 -15.66
N PHE A 47 4.54 -10.80 -16.06
CA PHE A 47 5.05 -11.52 -17.24
C PHE A 47 4.75 -10.79 -18.54
N THR A 48 3.60 -10.12 -18.63
CA THR A 48 3.25 -9.30 -19.81
C THR A 48 4.19 -8.09 -19.93
N TRP A 49 4.47 -7.42 -18.81
CA TRP A 49 5.45 -6.35 -18.73
C TRP A 49 6.88 -6.81 -19.07
N LEU A 50 7.33 -7.96 -18.52
CA LEU A 50 8.65 -8.54 -18.82
C LEU A 50 8.82 -8.88 -20.30
N GLN A 51 7.73 -9.19 -21.00
CA GLN A 51 7.72 -9.43 -22.44
C GLN A 51 7.66 -8.14 -23.27
N GLY A 52 7.63 -6.96 -22.63
CA GLY A 52 7.49 -5.66 -23.28
C GLY A 52 6.09 -5.41 -23.86
N LYS A 53 5.11 -6.25 -23.54
CA LYS A 53 3.72 -6.18 -24.06
C LYS A 53 2.83 -5.27 -23.22
N GLU A 54 3.30 -4.88 -22.04
CA GLU A 54 2.62 -3.93 -21.17
C GLU A 54 3.61 -2.83 -20.78
N ARG A 55 3.17 -1.57 -20.87
CA ARG A 55 3.92 -0.42 -20.35
C ARG A 55 3.35 -0.08 -18.99
N ALA A 56 4.21 0.09 -18.00
CA ALA A 56 3.80 0.59 -16.70
C ALA A 56 3.08 1.94 -16.88
N ALA A 57 1.86 2.04 -16.37
CA ALA A 57 1.10 3.28 -16.43
C ALA A 57 1.88 4.39 -15.69
N SER A 58 2.05 5.54 -16.34
CA SER A 58 2.58 6.73 -15.68
C SER A 58 1.51 7.29 -14.75
N LEU A 59 1.50 6.83 -13.51
CA LEU A 59 0.58 7.36 -12.50
C LEU A 59 1.05 8.75 -12.08
N ARG A 60 0.09 9.64 -11.85
CA ARG A 60 0.35 10.94 -11.23
C ARG A 60 0.47 10.78 -9.72
N ARG A 61 1.13 11.72 -9.07
CA ARG A 61 1.16 11.78 -7.61
C ARG A 61 -0.21 12.15 -7.04
N ALA A 62 -0.58 11.55 -5.90
CA ALA A 62 -1.68 12.02 -5.09
C ALA A 62 -1.18 13.16 -4.20
N GLU A 63 -1.79 14.33 -4.30
CA GLU A 63 -1.47 15.49 -3.45
C GLU A 63 -2.76 16.17 -2.99
N LEU A 64 -2.74 16.68 -1.76
CA LEU A 64 -3.81 17.49 -1.21
C LEU A 64 -3.28 18.38 -0.09
N GLY A 65 -3.65 19.66 -0.12
CA GLY A 65 -3.25 20.65 0.89
C GLY A 65 -2.01 21.46 0.48
N ASP A 66 -1.61 22.40 1.33
CA ASP A 66 -0.40 23.20 1.17
C ASP A 66 0.81 22.46 1.75
N LEU A 67 1.57 21.84 0.84
CA LEU A 67 2.68 20.93 1.16
C LEU A 67 4.02 21.65 1.04
N ASP A 68 4.98 21.27 1.88
CA ASP A 68 6.39 21.62 1.67
C ASP A 68 6.95 20.76 0.52
N PRO A 69 7.31 21.36 -0.64
CA PRO A 69 7.79 20.61 -1.79
C PRO A 69 9.22 20.07 -1.60
N THR A 70 9.96 20.59 -0.62
CA THR A 70 11.35 20.18 -0.34
C THR A 70 11.43 19.01 0.64
N TRP A 71 10.36 18.77 1.38
CA TRP A 71 10.33 17.71 2.37
C TRP A 71 10.21 16.33 1.71
N THR A 72 11.05 15.40 2.16
CA THR A 72 11.00 13.99 1.75
C THR A 72 10.85 13.11 2.97
N ALA A 73 10.00 12.08 2.88
CA ALA A 73 9.82 11.12 3.95
C ALA A 73 11.12 10.37 4.26
N PRO A 74 11.59 10.34 5.51
CA PRO A 74 12.69 9.49 5.93
C PRO A 74 12.51 8.03 5.53
N LYS A 75 13.56 7.43 4.95
CA LYS A 75 13.54 6.03 4.49
C LYS A 75 13.72 4.99 5.61
N ALA A 76 14.16 5.40 6.80
CA ALA A 76 14.57 4.50 7.87
C ALA A 76 13.53 4.39 9.00
N MET A 77 13.43 3.20 9.58
CA MET A 77 12.50 2.85 10.67
C MET A 77 12.67 3.72 11.93
N VAL A 78 13.90 4.16 12.22
CA VAL A 78 14.28 4.77 13.52
C VAL A 78 13.94 6.28 13.58
N SER A 79 13.78 6.94 12.43
CA SER A 79 13.65 8.40 12.36
C SER A 79 12.29 8.93 12.80
N TRP A 80 11.29 8.07 12.97
CA TRP A 80 9.90 8.54 13.04
C TRP A 80 9.41 8.95 14.43
N ARG A 81 10.12 8.61 15.53
CA ARG A 81 9.93 9.06 16.95
C ARG A 81 8.51 9.47 17.40
N ARG A 82 7.47 8.93 16.80
CA ARG A 82 6.05 9.18 17.08
C ARG A 82 5.44 7.81 17.32
N GLY A 83 4.63 7.67 18.36
CA GLY A 83 4.07 6.39 18.84
C GLY A 83 3.04 5.72 17.90
N ILE A 84 3.22 5.83 16.58
CA ILE A 84 2.35 5.27 15.55
C ILE A 84 3.25 4.49 14.58
N PRO A 85 2.91 3.23 14.24
CA PRO A 85 3.76 2.38 13.42
C PRO A 85 3.66 2.76 11.94
N LEU A 86 4.30 3.86 11.54
CA LEU A 86 4.29 4.36 10.15
C LEU A 86 4.82 3.32 9.15
N GLU A 87 5.67 2.40 9.59
CA GLU A 87 6.12 1.27 8.78
C GLU A 87 4.97 0.38 8.30
N LEU A 88 3.85 0.28 9.03
CA LEU A 88 2.68 -0.45 8.54
C LEU A 88 2.05 0.25 7.33
N LEU A 89 2.10 1.58 7.25
CA LEU A 89 1.63 2.33 6.08
C LEU A 89 2.56 2.11 4.89
N ARG A 90 3.87 2.14 5.12
CA ARG A 90 4.88 1.87 4.09
C ARG A 90 4.74 0.46 3.53
N PHE A 91 4.66 -0.53 4.42
CA PHE A 91 4.42 -1.92 4.08
C PHE A 91 3.12 -2.10 3.29
N ALA A 92 2.00 -1.56 3.79
CA ALA A 92 0.72 -1.68 3.13
C ALA A 92 0.70 -0.99 1.76
N GLY A 93 1.27 0.20 1.64
CA GLY A 93 1.41 0.90 0.37
C GLY A 93 2.22 0.09 -0.64
N ALA A 94 3.41 -0.38 -0.25
CA ALA A 94 4.28 -1.18 -1.12
C ALA A 94 3.62 -2.49 -1.58
N ASN A 95 2.82 -3.13 -0.71
CA ASN A 95 2.08 -4.35 -1.02
C ASN A 95 0.67 -4.10 -1.56
N ARG A 96 0.31 -2.83 -1.84
CA ARG A 96 -1.00 -2.41 -2.37
C ARG A 96 -2.19 -2.91 -1.54
N LEU A 97 -2.04 -2.93 -0.22
CA LEU A 97 -3.08 -3.28 0.73
C LEU A 97 -3.74 -2.04 1.30
N LYS A 98 -5.07 -2.07 1.44
CA LYS A 98 -5.80 -1.03 2.16
C LYS A 98 -5.47 -1.11 3.64
N VAL A 99 -5.54 0.04 4.30
CA VAL A 99 -5.38 0.15 5.76
C VAL A 99 -6.65 0.69 6.37
N GLU A 100 -6.94 0.23 7.58
CA GLU A 100 -7.92 0.84 8.46
C GLU A 100 -7.21 1.80 9.42
N ILE A 101 -7.64 3.05 9.40
CA ILE A 101 -7.10 4.12 10.24
C ILE A 101 -8.15 4.54 11.24
N ASN A 102 -7.89 4.35 12.52
CA ASN A 102 -8.71 4.92 13.58
C ASN A 102 -8.37 6.41 13.71
N TYR A 103 -9.16 7.27 13.07
CA TYR A 103 -8.83 8.69 12.93
C TYR A 103 -9.67 9.58 13.86
N ARG A 104 -9.00 10.52 14.53
CA ARG A 104 -9.62 11.54 15.37
C ARG A 104 -9.67 12.86 14.60
N ALA A 105 -10.73 13.03 13.79
CA ALA A 105 -10.97 14.30 13.11
C ALA A 105 -11.18 15.42 14.14
N GLU A 106 -10.68 16.62 13.82
CA GLU A 106 -10.88 17.83 14.62
C GLU A 106 -12.34 18.30 14.60
N GLN A 107 -12.97 18.16 13.44
CA GLN A 107 -14.41 18.32 13.25
C GLN A 107 -14.95 17.10 12.51
N GLY A 108 -16.02 16.49 13.03
CA GLY A 108 -16.72 15.37 12.39
C GLY A 108 -16.50 13.99 13.03
N ARG A 109 -16.84 12.93 12.28
CA ARG A 109 -16.93 11.56 12.78
C ARG A 109 -15.56 10.98 13.15
N ARG A 110 -15.38 10.64 14.43
CA ARG A 110 -14.29 9.79 14.93
C ARG A 110 -14.51 8.33 14.52
N GLY A 111 -13.43 7.58 14.40
CA GLY A 111 -13.46 6.12 14.22
C GLY A 111 -12.77 5.64 12.95
N PRO A 112 -12.93 4.35 12.62
CA PRO A 112 -12.18 3.71 11.56
C PRO A 112 -12.54 4.28 10.17
N ARG A 113 -11.51 4.32 9.32
CA ARG A 113 -11.55 4.68 7.90
C ARG A 113 -10.71 3.68 7.12
N THR A 114 -11.34 2.92 6.23
CA THR A 114 -10.60 2.09 5.27
C THR A 114 -10.14 2.96 4.11
N VAL A 115 -8.85 2.98 3.86
CA VAL A 115 -8.23 3.85 2.86
C VAL A 115 -7.10 3.15 2.11
N GLU A 116 -6.81 3.64 0.91
CA GLU A 116 -5.61 3.31 0.13
C GLU A 116 -4.48 4.25 0.57
N PRO A 117 -3.39 3.76 1.18
CA PRO A 117 -2.26 4.60 1.58
C PRO A 117 -1.34 4.88 0.37
N TYR A 118 -1.00 6.14 0.11
CA TYR A 118 -0.15 6.52 -1.03
C TYR A 118 1.17 7.13 -0.62
N SER A 119 1.20 8.08 0.33
CA SER A 119 2.46 8.71 0.70
C SER A 119 2.42 9.44 2.04
N LEU A 120 3.59 9.72 2.60
CA LEU A 120 3.76 10.71 3.66
C LEU A 120 4.25 12.03 3.07
N ARG A 121 3.76 13.14 3.60
CA ARG A 121 4.15 14.52 3.25
C ARG A 121 4.27 15.37 4.51
N GLN A 122 4.82 16.57 4.36
CA GLN A 122 4.78 17.59 5.41
C GLN A 122 4.03 18.82 4.89
N SER A 123 3.15 19.39 5.71
CA SER A 123 2.56 20.70 5.44
C SER A 123 3.59 21.80 5.67
N ARG A 124 3.41 23.00 5.11
CA ARG A 124 4.27 24.15 5.45
C ARG A 124 4.35 24.45 6.94
N ASP A 125 3.26 24.20 7.67
CA ASP A 125 3.21 24.35 9.14
C ASP A 125 3.89 23.19 9.92
N GLY A 126 4.70 22.35 9.27
CA GLY A 126 5.49 21.29 9.89
C GLY A 126 4.74 20.00 10.25
N ASN A 127 3.44 19.89 9.96
CA ASN A 127 2.64 18.70 10.26
C ASN A 127 2.93 17.56 9.26
N THR A 128 3.19 16.36 9.76
CA THR A 128 3.26 15.16 8.92
C THR A 128 1.84 14.73 8.51
N LEU A 129 1.62 14.63 7.21
CA LEU A 129 0.37 14.24 6.58
C LEU A 129 0.53 12.87 5.91
N LEU A 130 -0.47 12.03 6.09
CA LEU A 130 -0.68 10.83 5.31
C LEU A 130 -1.64 11.15 4.16
N ILE A 131 -1.17 11.01 2.92
CA ILE A 131 -1.98 11.13 1.73
C ILE A 131 -2.58 9.77 1.40
N VAL A 132 -3.90 9.74 1.31
CA VAL A 132 -4.69 8.53 1.08
C VAL A 132 -5.77 8.78 0.04
N VAL A 133 -6.35 7.69 -0.45
CA VAL A 133 -7.66 7.72 -1.10
C VAL A 133 -8.67 6.98 -0.22
N ASN A 134 -9.83 7.60 0.03
CA ASN A 134 -10.93 6.93 0.73
C ASN A 134 -11.70 5.92 -0.13
N ASP A 135 -12.61 5.19 0.50
CA ASP A 135 -13.58 4.27 -0.12
C ASP A 135 -14.41 4.88 -1.26
N ARG A 136 -14.67 6.20 -1.22
CA ARG A 136 -15.35 6.95 -2.28
C ARG A 136 -14.44 7.37 -3.44
N GLY A 137 -13.17 6.94 -3.44
CA GLY A 137 -12.21 7.24 -4.47
C GLY A 137 -11.65 8.67 -4.43
N GLN A 138 -11.86 9.41 -3.33
CA GLN A 138 -11.41 10.79 -3.16
C GLN A 138 -10.05 10.85 -2.46
N VAL A 139 -9.15 11.70 -2.95
CA VAL A 139 -7.89 12.00 -2.25
C VAL A 139 -8.21 12.74 -0.95
N ARG A 140 -7.59 12.30 0.14
CA ARG A 140 -7.70 12.90 1.48
C ARG A 140 -6.33 12.96 2.14
N SER A 141 -6.16 13.91 3.05
CA SER A 141 -4.96 14.07 3.87
C SER A 141 -5.32 13.92 5.34
N TYR A 142 -4.63 13.03 6.05
CA TYR A 142 -4.80 12.84 7.49
C TYR A 142 -3.54 13.28 8.22
N ARG A 143 -3.67 14.11 9.26
CA ARG A 143 -2.51 14.41 10.10
C ARG A 143 -2.14 13.16 10.89
N VAL A 144 -0.88 12.77 10.82
CA VAL A 144 -0.39 11.56 11.48
C VAL A 144 -0.59 11.63 12.99
N ASP A 145 -0.39 12.79 13.61
CA ASP A 145 -0.57 13.00 15.05
C ASP A 145 -2.02 12.83 15.55
N ARG A 146 -3.01 12.76 14.64
CA ARG A 146 -4.43 12.51 14.94
C ARG A 146 -4.85 11.07 14.69
N VAL A 147 -3.93 10.21 14.27
CA VAL A 147 -4.17 8.78 14.09
C VAL A 147 -4.03 8.08 15.44
N ALA A 148 -5.09 7.37 15.85
CA ALA A 148 -5.12 6.63 17.11
C ALA A 148 -4.76 5.14 16.95
N GLY A 149 -4.69 4.64 15.73
CA GLY A 149 -4.34 3.26 15.42
C GLY A 149 -4.39 2.99 13.92
N ILE A 150 -3.59 2.02 13.48
CA ILE A 150 -3.47 1.58 12.09
C ILE A 150 -3.53 0.06 12.06
N ARG A 151 -4.31 -0.49 11.15
CA ARG A 151 -4.41 -1.93 10.90
C ARG A 151 -4.35 -2.19 9.40
N ILE A 152 -3.49 -3.11 8.98
CA ILE A 152 -3.44 -3.57 7.59
C ILE A 152 -4.66 -4.49 7.36
N THR A 153 -5.23 -4.44 6.16
CA THR A 153 -6.34 -5.31 5.76
C THR A 153 -5.89 -6.26 4.65
N ASP A 154 -6.62 -7.36 4.48
CA ASP A 154 -6.46 -8.27 3.34
C ASP A 154 -7.01 -7.71 2.02
N GLN A 155 -7.58 -6.49 2.03
CA GLN A 155 -8.18 -5.92 0.84
C GLN A 155 -7.11 -5.24 -0.03
N PRO A 156 -6.82 -5.77 -1.24
CA PRO A 156 -5.92 -5.08 -2.14
C PRO A 156 -6.57 -3.84 -2.73
N PHE A 157 -5.76 -2.94 -3.28
CA PHE A 157 -6.21 -1.86 -4.15
C PHE A 157 -5.34 -1.78 -5.40
N ARG A 158 -5.93 -1.26 -6.49
CA ARG A 158 -5.16 -0.92 -7.71
C ARG A 158 -4.79 0.55 -7.63
N PRO A 159 -3.48 0.91 -7.56
CA PRO A 159 -3.07 2.29 -7.44
C PRO A 159 -3.58 3.14 -8.60
N ARG A 160 -4.28 4.24 -8.29
CA ARG A 160 -4.65 5.29 -9.26
C ARG A 160 -3.68 6.46 -9.25
N TYR A 161 -2.78 6.45 -8.27
CA TYR A 161 -1.73 7.43 -8.05
C TYR A 161 -0.42 6.71 -7.71
N LEU A 162 0.70 7.42 -7.77
CA LEU A 162 1.99 6.87 -7.32
C LEU A 162 1.96 6.59 -5.82
N VAL A 163 2.41 5.40 -5.43
CA VAL A 163 2.71 5.05 -4.05
C VAL A 163 4.18 5.43 -3.79
N GLU A 164 4.42 6.29 -2.79
CA GLU A 164 5.71 6.96 -2.55
C GLU A 164 6.06 6.99 -1.06
N PHE A 165 6.41 5.82 -0.51
CA PHE A 165 6.83 5.62 0.88
C PHE A 165 8.34 5.36 1.04
#